data_AF-A0A520Z1P7-F1
#
_entry.id   AF-A0A520Z1P7-F1
#
_cell.length_a   1.000
_cell.length_b   1.000
_cell.length_c   1.000
_cell.angle_alpha   90.00
_cell.angle_beta   90.00
_cell.angle_gamma   90.00
#
_symmetry.space_group_name_H-M   'P 1'
#
loop_
_entity.id
_entity.type
_entity.pdbx_description
1 polymer ?
#
loop_
_entity_poly.entity_id
_entity_poly.type
_entity_poly.pdbx_seq_one_letter_code
_entity_poly.pdbx_strand_id
1 'polypeptide(L)'
;MQVGEKENERGWDVYEEARKCGVIIATAHDHSYGRTYPMSNFMNQTIANCSNSLNITEGRTFAFLPGLGGANIHDQKMNELWWAKIYTKTQDATHSAVFGVFNVDDMSNKAMFYFKNVQGEGIGCIDVINNIHCKATTPQKQALSLKTFIIQTTKG
;
A
#
# COMPACT_ATOMS: atom_id res chain seq x y z
N MET A 1 9.48 -3.63 10.54
CA MET A 1 8.16 -3.83 11.14
C MET A 1 7.61 -5.12 10.55
N GLN A 2 7.49 -6.18 11.34
CA GLN A 2 7.00 -7.51 10.93
C GLN A 2 6.11 -8.07 12.05
N VAL A 3 5.17 -8.96 11.72
CA VAL A 3 4.21 -9.54 12.68
C VAL A 3 4.69 -10.88 13.24
N GLY A 4 5.35 -11.67 12.41
CA GLY A 4 5.85 -13.00 12.73
C GLY A 4 7.33 -13.01 13.09
N GLU A 5 8.00 -14.08 12.70
CA GLU A 5 9.32 -14.48 13.23
C GLU A 5 10.48 -13.64 12.72
N LYS A 6 10.32 -12.98 11.57
CA LYS A 6 11.44 -12.28 10.94
C LYS A 6 11.62 -10.89 11.51
N GLU A 7 12.89 -10.54 11.78
CA GLU A 7 13.23 -9.25 12.34
C GLU A 7 13.06 -8.09 11.35
N ASN A 8 13.08 -6.87 11.89
CA ASN A 8 13.09 -5.66 11.08
C ASN A 8 14.51 -5.31 10.59
N GLU A 9 14.98 -6.00 9.56
CA GLU A 9 16.35 -5.82 9.03
C GLU A 9 16.63 -4.41 8.48
N ARG A 10 15.59 -3.69 8.03
CA ARG A 10 15.74 -2.38 7.39
C ARG A 10 15.67 -1.20 8.35
N GLY A 11 15.32 -1.41 9.62
CA GLY A 11 15.13 -0.32 10.57
C GLY A 11 13.80 0.43 10.39
N TRP A 12 13.62 1.48 11.19
CA TRP A 12 12.39 2.31 11.22
C TRP A 12 12.50 3.57 10.35
N ASP A 13 13.73 4.01 10.08
CA ASP A 13 14.08 5.16 9.25
C ASP A 13 13.49 5.07 7.85
N VAL A 14 13.54 3.90 7.21
CA VAL A 14 12.96 3.71 5.87
C VAL A 14 11.44 3.95 5.86
N TYR A 15 10.73 3.49 6.91
CA TYR A 15 9.30 3.74 7.06
C TYR A 15 9.02 5.21 7.38
N GLU A 16 9.90 5.84 8.15
CA GLU A 16 9.78 7.22 8.55
C GLU A 16 10.00 8.19 7.37
N GLU A 17 10.97 7.92 6.50
CA GLU A 17 11.15 8.68 5.26
C GLU A 17 9.96 8.52 4.31
N ALA A 18 9.45 7.30 4.16
CA ALA A 18 8.23 7.06 3.38
C ALA A 18 7.01 7.81 3.95
N ARG A 19 6.89 7.87 5.28
CA ARG A 19 5.82 8.61 5.98
C ARG A 19 5.84 10.09 5.64
N LYS A 20 7.02 10.73 5.56
CA LYS A 20 7.13 12.17 5.24
C LYS A 20 6.45 12.49 3.91
N CYS A 21 6.58 11.62 2.91
CA CYS A 21 5.94 11.77 1.60
C CYS A 21 4.51 11.21 1.53
N GLY A 22 4.02 10.53 2.56
CA GLY A 22 2.66 9.96 2.59
C GLY A 22 2.44 8.79 1.62
N VAL A 23 3.46 8.00 1.31
CA VAL A 23 3.36 6.90 0.34
C VAL A 23 2.81 5.63 0.94
N ILE A 24 2.20 4.77 0.12
CA ILE A 24 1.79 3.42 0.53
C ILE A 24 3.04 2.55 0.71
N ILE A 25 3.19 1.91 1.88
CA ILE A 25 4.36 1.08 2.21
C ILE A 25 3.97 -0.40 2.17
N ALA A 26 4.60 -1.17 1.28
CA ALA A 26 4.43 -2.62 1.18
C ALA A 26 5.77 -3.32 1.44
N THR A 27 5.81 -4.27 2.38
CA THR A 27 7.02 -5.08 2.65
C THR A 27 6.66 -6.56 2.80
N ALA A 28 7.43 -7.47 2.19
CA ALA A 28 6.97 -8.86 2.02
C ALA A 28 8.00 -9.92 2.46
N HIS A 29 8.73 -9.67 3.56
CA HIS A 29 9.77 -10.60 4.01
C HIS A 29 9.25 -11.68 4.95
N ASP A 30 8.45 -11.30 5.94
CA ASP A 30 7.80 -12.25 6.83
C ASP A 30 6.63 -12.92 6.12
N HIS A 31 6.43 -14.21 6.34
CA HIS A 31 5.38 -14.99 5.67
C HIS A 31 4.06 -14.89 6.43
N SER A 32 3.61 -13.66 6.64
CA SER A 32 2.41 -13.29 7.38
C SER A 32 1.73 -12.10 6.71
N TYR A 33 0.48 -11.86 7.08
CA TYR A 33 -0.19 -10.61 6.77
C TYR A 33 -0.33 -9.72 8.00
N GLY A 34 0.02 -8.45 7.80
CA GLY A 34 -0.16 -7.39 8.78
C GLY A 34 -0.46 -6.08 8.10
N ARG A 35 -1.31 -5.25 8.70
CA ARG A 35 -1.57 -3.87 8.27
C ARG A 35 -1.64 -2.98 9.48
N THR A 36 -0.91 -1.88 9.46
CA THR A 36 -0.96 -0.88 10.53
C THR A 36 -2.24 -0.05 10.45
N TYR A 37 -2.56 0.64 11.53
CA TYR A 37 -3.35 1.86 11.45
C TYR A 37 -2.58 2.95 10.69
N PRO A 38 -3.21 4.07 10.29
CA PRO A 38 -2.46 5.27 9.91
C PRO A 38 -1.46 5.64 11.00
N MET A 39 -0.20 5.80 10.64
CA MET A 39 0.91 6.14 11.52
C MET A 39 1.30 7.59 11.32
N SER A 40 1.41 8.35 12.41
CA SER A 40 1.97 9.71 12.43
C SER A 40 3.47 9.71 12.72
N ASN A 41 4.02 8.61 13.21
CA ASN A 41 5.45 8.42 13.43
C ASN A 41 5.76 6.91 13.50
N PHE A 42 6.64 6.39 12.65
CA PHE A 42 7.03 4.98 12.71
C PHE A 42 8.11 4.69 13.74
N MET A 43 9.06 5.62 13.95
CA MET A 43 10.13 5.47 14.95
C MET A 43 9.57 5.32 16.36
N ASN A 44 8.60 6.16 16.70
CA ASN A 44 7.90 6.16 18.00
C ASN A 44 6.60 5.34 17.95
N GLN A 45 6.35 4.64 16.83
CA GLN A 45 5.21 3.74 16.66
C GLN A 45 3.85 4.37 17.02
N THR A 46 3.70 5.66 16.68
CA THR A 46 2.54 6.47 17.04
C THR A 46 1.45 6.35 15.98
N ILE A 47 0.28 5.90 16.43
CA ILE A 47 -0.94 5.81 15.61
C ILE A 47 -1.54 7.22 15.46
N ALA A 48 -1.87 7.61 14.23
CA ALA A 48 -2.53 8.88 13.96
C ALA A 48 -4.03 8.83 14.28
N ASN A 49 -4.70 7.70 13.97
CA ASN A 49 -6.07 7.38 14.39
C ASN A 49 -6.36 5.89 14.13
N CYS A 50 -7.46 5.38 14.70
CA CYS A 50 -7.88 3.99 14.50
C CYS A 50 -8.97 3.81 13.42
N SER A 51 -9.08 4.74 12.47
CA SER A 51 -10.11 4.70 11.43
C SER A 51 -9.86 3.58 10.41
N ASN A 52 -10.96 3.01 9.90
CA ASN A 52 -10.97 2.08 8.77
C ASN A 52 -10.93 2.80 7.41
N SER A 53 -10.68 4.11 7.37
CA SER A 53 -10.34 4.83 6.14
C SER A 53 -8.94 5.44 6.29
N LEU A 54 -8.05 5.09 5.36
CA LEU A 54 -6.66 5.49 5.36
C LEU A 54 -6.49 6.76 4.54
N ASN A 55 -6.60 7.90 5.21
CA ASN A 55 -6.32 9.20 4.61
C ASN A 55 -4.80 9.43 4.61
N ILE A 56 -4.13 9.19 3.47
CA ILE A 56 -2.69 9.45 3.35
C ILE A 56 -2.44 10.94 3.09
N THR A 57 -1.46 11.50 3.80
CA THR A 57 -1.00 12.90 3.68
C THR A 57 0.52 12.92 3.83
N GLU A 58 1.17 14.04 3.51
CA GLU A 58 2.53 14.27 4.00
C GLU A 58 2.55 14.08 5.53
N GLY A 59 3.49 13.26 6.01
CA GLY A 59 3.62 12.90 7.42
C GLY A 59 2.57 11.91 7.96
N ARG A 60 1.69 11.33 7.14
CA ARG A 60 0.79 10.26 7.60
C ARG A 60 0.60 9.21 6.53
N THR A 61 0.97 7.99 6.86
CA THR A 61 0.72 6.85 5.99
C THR A 61 0.54 5.55 6.79
N PHE A 62 0.42 4.43 6.11
CA PHE A 62 0.31 3.11 6.68
C PHE A 62 1.32 2.16 6.02
N ALA A 63 1.59 1.06 6.70
CA ALA A 63 2.33 -0.06 6.13
C ALA A 63 1.46 -1.31 6.11
N PHE A 64 1.65 -2.14 5.10
CA PHE A 64 1.08 -3.47 5.05
C PHE A 64 2.10 -4.50 4.55
N LEU A 65 1.89 -5.74 4.97
CA LEU A 65 2.78 -6.85 4.74
C LEU A 65 2.05 -7.94 3.96
N PRO A 66 2.21 -8.03 2.64
CA PRO A 66 1.55 -9.05 1.83
C PRO A 66 2.38 -10.34 1.75
N GLY A 67 2.79 -10.91 2.89
CA GLY A 67 3.75 -12.01 2.96
C GLY A 67 3.23 -13.41 2.64
N LEU A 68 1.94 -13.57 2.39
CA LEU A 68 1.26 -14.88 2.28
C LEU A 68 1.26 -15.46 0.85
N GLY A 69 2.32 -15.19 0.07
CA GLY A 69 2.33 -15.47 -1.38
C GLY A 69 2.55 -16.92 -1.80
N GLY A 70 2.83 -17.86 -0.89
CA GLY A 70 3.01 -19.28 -1.25
C GLY A 70 3.99 -20.07 -0.37
N ALA A 71 4.79 -19.41 0.46
CA ALA A 71 5.73 -20.07 1.36
C ALA A 71 5.06 -20.57 2.66
N ASN A 72 5.85 -21.17 3.55
CA ASN A 72 5.38 -21.58 4.88
C ASN A 72 4.88 -20.38 5.68
N ILE A 73 3.65 -20.45 6.17
CA ILE A 73 2.99 -19.37 6.90
C ILE A 73 3.50 -19.36 8.34
N HIS A 74 3.94 -18.18 8.79
CA HIS A 74 4.51 -18.00 10.13
C HIS A 74 3.43 -17.74 11.19
N ASP A 75 3.73 -18.11 12.43
CA ASP A 75 2.91 -17.75 13.59
C ASP A 75 3.06 -16.26 13.91
N GLN A 76 2.05 -15.67 14.54
CA GLN A 76 2.15 -14.34 15.11
C GLN A 76 3.11 -14.34 16.29
N LYS A 77 4.11 -13.44 16.27
CA LYS A 77 5.03 -13.23 17.41
C LYS A 77 4.86 -11.87 18.07
N MET A 78 4.34 -10.89 17.34
CA MET A 78 4.13 -9.52 17.80
C MET A 78 2.63 -9.22 17.94
N ASN A 79 2.23 -8.47 18.97
CA ASN A 79 0.82 -8.07 19.19
C ASN A 79 0.71 -6.57 19.50
N GLU A 80 1.52 -5.78 18.81
CA GLU A 80 1.65 -4.36 19.03
C GLU A 80 0.40 -3.58 18.63
N LEU A 81 0.08 -2.52 19.39
CA LEU A 81 -1.21 -1.81 19.28
C LEU A 81 -1.41 -1.08 17.95
N TRP A 82 -0.34 -0.80 17.21
CA TRP A 82 -0.42 -0.14 15.90
C TRP A 82 -0.89 -1.06 14.78
N TRP A 83 -1.01 -2.38 15.02
CA TRP A 83 -1.60 -3.30 14.06
C TRP A 83 -3.13 -3.13 14.02
N ALA A 84 -3.64 -2.72 12.86
CA ALA A 84 -5.07 -2.63 12.61
C ALA A 84 -5.67 -3.95 12.14
N LYS A 85 -4.85 -4.80 11.51
CA LYS A 85 -5.26 -6.13 11.08
C LYS A 85 -4.02 -7.04 11.03
N ILE A 86 -4.19 -8.25 11.53
CA ILE A 86 -3.21 -9.33 11.46
C ILE A 86 -3.92 -10.56 10.89
N TYR A 87 -3.23 -11.31 10.04
CA TYR A 87 -3.66 -12.61 9.56
C TYR A 87 -2.43 -13.50 9.38
N THR A 88 -2.24 -14.41 10.32
CA THR A 88 -1.09 -15.33 10.40
C THR A 88 -1.58 -16.75 10.63
N LYS A 89 -0.67 -17.72 10.76
CA LYS A 89 -1.04 -19.10 11.13
C LYS A 89 -1.83 -19.18 12.43
N THR A 90 -1.62 -18.26 13.37
CA THR A 90 -2.38 -18.16 14.63
C THR A 90 -3.86 -17.81 14.42
N GLN A 91 -4.22 -17.27 13.25
CA GLN A 91 -5.60 -16.99 12.82
C GLN A 91 -6.02 -17.90 11.66
N ASP A 92 -5.44 -19.10 11.57
CA ASP A 92 -5.69 -20.08 10.52
C ASP A 92 -5.46 -19.53 9.11
N ALA A 93 -4.44 -18.69 8.95
CA ALA A 93 -4.16 -18.08 7.66
C ALA A 93 -3.80 -19.11 6.59
N THR A 94 -4.32 -18.86 5.38
CA THR A 94 -3.92 -19.52 4.15
C THR A 94 -3.23 -18.52 3.21
N HIS A 95 -2.70 -19.00 2.09
CA HIS A 95 -2.07 -18.13 1.10
C HIS A 95 -3.05 -17.08 0.58
N SER A 96 -2.57 -15.86 0.38
CA SER A 96 -3.42 -14.74 -0.03
C SER A 96 -2.68 -13.74 -0.90
N ALA A 97 -3.47 -12.90 -1.56
CA ALA A 97 -3.00 -11.80 -2.38
C ALA A 97 -3.73 -10.51 -2.05
N VAL A 98 -3.07 -9.40 -2.36
CA VAL A 98 -3.59 -8.04 -2.20
C VAL A 98 -3.93 -7.48 -3.56
N PHE A 99 -5.11 -6.90 -3.66
CA PHE A 99 -5.61 -6.25 -4.86
C PHE A 99 -5.87 -4.78 -4.55
N GLY A 100 -5.50 -3.91 -5.48
CA GLY A 100 -5.81 -2.48 -5.43
C GLY A 100 -6.70 -2.10 -6.61
N VAL A 101 -7.83 -1.45 -6.33
CA VAL A 101 -8.70 -0.83 -7.32
C VAL A 101 -8.58 0.67 -7.13
N PHE A 102 -8.21 1.39 -8.19
CA PHE A 102 -8.02 2.83 -8.16
C PHE A 102 -9.19 3.55 -8.81
N ASN A 103 -9.38 4.82 -8.45
CA ASN A 103 -10.47 5.66 -8.93
C ASN A 103 -11.85 5.10 -8.55
N VAL A 104 -11.97 4.56 -7.33
CA VAL A 104 -13.21 4.00 -6.82
C VAL A 104 -14.22 5.13 -6.60
N ASP A 105 -15.49 4.87 -6.89
CA ASP A 105 -16.59 5.86 -6.83
C ASP A 105 -16.34 7.11 -7.70
N ASP A 106 -15.63 6.95 -8.84
CA ASP A 106 -15.22 8.03 -9.74
C ASP A 106 -14.32 9.11 -9.10
N MET A 107 -13.75 8.82 -7.94
CA MET A 107 -12.85 9.73 -7.23
C MET A 107 -11.39 9.41 -7.55
N SER A 108 -10.72 10.27 -8.32
CA SER A 108 -9.35 10.05 -8.80
C SER A 108 -8.30 9.93 -7.68
N ASN A 109 -8.64 10.32 -6.45
CA ASN A 109 -7.79 10.23 -5.28
C ASN A 109 -8.19 9.09 -4.33
N LYS A 110 -9.15 8.24 -4.68
CA LYS A 110 -9.57 7.09 -3.86
C LYS A 110 -9.13 5.78 -4.49
N ALA A 111 -8.61 4.90 -3.65
CA ALA A 111 -8.36 3.50 -3.98
C ALA A 111 -8.96 2.59 -2.92
N MET A 112 -9.46 1.42 -3.31
CA MET A 112 -9.86 0.35 -2.41
C MET A 112 -8.84 -0.78 -2.51
N PHE A 113 -8.26 -1.17 -1.39
CA PHE A 113 -7.42 -2.36 -1.29
C PHE A 113 -8.19 -3.47 -0.59
N TYR A 114 -8.13 -4.68 -1.13
CA TYR A 114 -8.73 -5.84 -0.50
C TYR A 114 -7.80 -7.05 -0.56
N PHE A 115 -7.97 -7.92 0.43
CA PHE A 115 -7.10 -9.03 0.72
C PHE A 115 -7.93 -10.30 0.63
N LYS A 116 -7.54 -11.23 -0.22
CA LYS A 116 -8.31 -12.44 -0.49
C LYS A 116 -7.40 -13.65 -0.44
N ASN A 117 -7.84 -14.69 0.25
CA ASN A 117 -7.10 -15.94 0.29
C ASN A 117 -7.39 -16.82 -0.93
N VAL A 118 -6.62 -17.89 -1.09
CA VAL A 118 -6.73 -18.81 -2.24
C VAL A 118 -8.05 -19.60 -2.26
N GLN A 119 -8.73 -19.73 -1.13
CA GLN A 119 -10.08 -20.31 -1.03
C GLN A 119 -11.17 -19.32 -1.50
N GLY A 120 -10.80 -18.06 -1.66
CA GLY A 120 -11.68 -17.02 -2.14
C GLY A 120 -12.37 -16.20 -1.04
N GLU A 121 -11.94 -16.33 0.20
CA GLU A 121 -12.48 -15.62 1.34
C GLU A 121 -11.86 -14.21 1.45
N GLY A 122 -12.69 -13.21 1.73
CA GLY A 122 -12.25 -11.84 1.98
C GLY A 122 -11.69 -11.69 3.38
N ILE A 123 -10.38 -11.47 3.49
CA ILE A 123 -9.67 -11.29 4.78
C ILE A 123 -9.86 -9.87 5.33
N GLY A 124 -10.01 -8.91 4.42
CA GLY A 124 -10.33 -7.52 4.76
C GLY A 124 -10.35 -6.62 3.53
N CYS A 125 -10.87 -5.41 3.72
CA CYS A 125 -10.83 -4.33 2.76
C CYS A 125 -10.46 -3.03 3.46
N ILE A 126 -9.96 -2.07 2.69
CA ILE A 126 -9.61 -0.75 3.19
C ILE A 126 -9.68 0.28 2.07
N ASP A 127 -10.35 1.39 2.37
CA ASP A 127 -10.34 2.56 1.50
C ASP A 127 -9.14 3.44 1.84
N VAL A 128 -8.39 3.82 0.82
CA VAL A 128 -7.25 4.73 0.88
C VAL A 128 -7.62 6.00 0.12
N ILE A 129 -7.57 7.14 0.81
CA ILE A 129 -7.84 8.46 0.23
C ILE A 129 -6.52 9.23 0.19
N ASN A 130 -6.08 9.55 -1.01
CA ASN A 130 -4.93 10.40 -1.24
C ASN A 130 -5.29 11.88 -1.02
N ASN A 131 -4.69 12.48 0.00
CA ASN A 131 -4.77 13.93 0.26
C ASN A 131 -3.42 14.61 0.05
N ILE A 132 -2.48 13.94 -0.62
CA ILE A 132 -1.26 14.57 -1.10
C ILE A 132 -1.61 15.27 -2.40
N HIS A 133 -1.67 16.60 -2.33
CA HIS A 133 -1.84 17.40 -3.52
C HIS A 133 -0.50 17.39 -4.25
N CYS A 134 -0.46 16.89 -5.48
CA CYS A 134 0.63 17.28 -6.36
C CYS A 134 0.61 18.81 -6.40
N LYS A 135 1.69 19.47 -5.96
CA LYS A 135 1.96 20.81 -6.45
C LYS A 135 1.89 20.67 -7.96
N ALA A 136 0.90 21.30 -8.58
CA ALA A 136 0.79 21.30 -10.02
C ALA A 136 2.08 21.95 -10.54
N THR A 137 3.04 21.13 -10.97
CA THR A 137 4.08 21.61 -11.85
C THR A 137 3.30 22.07 -13.07
N THR A 138 3.23 23.39 -13.28
CA THR A 138 2.57 23.98 -14.44
C THR A 138 3.02 23.19 -15.67
N PRO A 139 2.09 22.61 -16.46
CA PRO A 139 2.48 22.04 -17.74
C PRO A 139 3.07 23.20 -18.54
N GLN A 140 4.38 23.19 -18.81
CA GLN A 140 4.86 23.96 -19.94
C GLN A 140 4.13 23.39 -21.16
N LYS A 141 3.18 24.16 -21.69
CA LYS A 141 2.65 23.94 -23.04
C LYS A 141 3.84 23.95 -24.00
N GLN A 142 4.42 22.80 -24.30
CA GLN A 142 4.98 22.59 -25.61
C GLN A 142 3.79 22.25 -26.51
N ALA A 143 3.37 23.23 -27.30
CA ALA A 143 2.47 23.02 -28.40
C ALA A 143 3.13 22.00 -29.35
N LEU A 144 2.70 20.74 -29.31
CA LEU A 144 2.97 19.80 -30.38
C LEU A 144 2.19 20.28 -31.61
N SER A 145 2.89 20.93 -32.53
CA SER A 145 2.40 21.14 -33.89
C SER A 145 2.21 19.77 -34.53
N LEU A 146 0.97 19.37 -34.78
CA LEU A 146 0.65 18.24 -35.64
C LEU A 146 1.22 18.55 -37.04
N LYS A 147 2.36 17.94 -37.38
CA LYS A 147 2.76 17.79 -38.78
C LYS A 147 2.16 16.50 -39.30
N THR A 148 1.11 16.64 -40.11
CA THR A 148 0.53 15.57 -40.91
C THR A 148 1.62 14.94 -41.80
N PHE A 149 1.97 13.69 -41.54
CA PHE A 149 2.78 12.90 -42.46
C PHE A 149 1.86 12.28 -43.52
N ILE A 150 1.93 12.78 -44.76
CA ILE A 150 1.33 12.12 -45.92
C ILE A 150 2.36 11.12 -46.44
N ILE A 151 2.03 9.83 -46.38
CA ILE A 151 2.82 8.78 -47.02
C ILE A 151 2.43 8.76 -48.50
N GLN A 152 3.32 9.20 -49.39
CA GLN A 152 3.19 8.94 -50.81
C GLN A 152 3.73 7.53 -51.10
N THR A 153 2.88 6.65 -51.63
CA THR A 153 3.30 5.37 -52.21
C THR A 153 3.65 5.59 -53.68
N THR A 154 4.93 5.47 -54.04
CA THR A 154 5.33 5.27 -55.43
C THR A 154 5.41 3.79 -55.72
N LYS A 155 4.52 3.33 -56.61
CA LYS A 155 4.63 2.03 -57.28
C LYS A 155 5.85 2.03 -58.21
N GLY A 156 6.60 0.94 -58.18
CA GLY A 156 7.59 0.53 -59.18
C GLY A 156 7.59 -0.98 -59.24
#